data_AF-A0A8T0RGT8-F1
#
_entry.id   AF-A0A8T0RGT8-F1
#
_cell.length_a   1.000
_cell.length_b   1.000
_cell.length_c   1.000
_cell.angle_alpha   90.00
_cell.angle_beta   90.00
_cell.angle_gamma   90.00
#
_symmetry.space_group_name_H-M   'P 1'
#
loop_
_entity.id
_entity.type
_entity.pdbx_description
1 polymer ?
#
loop_
_entity_poly.entity_id
_entity_poly.type
_entity_poly.pdbx_seq_one_letter_code
_entity_poly.pdbx_strand_id
1 'polypeptide(L)'
;MLKQSSNSYTPEAFKMFQGEFEACINCMSYPCGVVGTISEYKIVLDEKPSENIFKFDALDGSGSCSCKKFEAVGIQCCHVLKLLDLKNIKGLPEQYILKRWRKDARSVQIGEEPT
;
A
#
# COMPACT_ATOMS: atom_id res chain seq x y z
N MET A 1 -0.93 -4.03 -9.99
CA MET A 1 -1.09 -4.31 -8.55
C MET A 1 -2.19 -5.32 -8.27
N LEU A 2 -3.42 -5.13 -8.77
CA LEU A 2 -4.56 -6.04 -8.56
C LEU A 2 -4.26 -7.53 -8.76
N LYS A 3 -3.64 -7.93 -9.88
CA LYS A 3 -3.28 -9.33 -10.17
C LYS A 3 -2.34 -9.95 -9.12
N GLN A 4 -1.37 -9.18 -8.63
CA GLN A 4 -0.46 -9.66 -7.59
C GLN A 4 -1.24 -9.83 -6.28
N SER A 5 -1.99 -8.81 -5.88
CA SER A 5 -2.77 -8.84 -4.64
C SER A 5 -3.84 -9.94 -4.64
N SER A 6 -4.48 -10.23 -5.78
CA SER A 6 -5.45 -11.33 -5.89
C SER A 6 -4.82 -12.70 -5.64
N ASN A 7 -3.55 -12.88 -5.98
CA ASN A 7 -2.84 -14.13 -5.80
C ASN A 7 -2.32 -14.29 -4.36
N SER A 8 -1.89 -13.20 -3.73
CA SER A 8 -1.30 -13.23 -2.39
C SER A 8 -2.33 -13.13 -1.25
N TYR A 9 -3.37 -12.29 -1.39
CA TYR A 9 -4.33 -12.02 -0.32
C TYR A 9 -5.46 -13.02 -0.20
N THR A 10 -5.96 -13.23 1.03
CA THR A 10 -7.25 -13.92 1.25
C THR A 10 -8.38 -13.17 0.53
N PRO A 11 -9.52 -13.84 0.22
CA PRO A 11 -10.64 -13.19 -0.44
C PRO A 11 -11.13 -11.92 0.27
N GLU A 12 -11.21 -11.93 1.60
CA GLU A 12 -11.66 -10.79 2.42
C GLU A 12 -10.66 -9.63 2.35
N ALA A 13 -9.37 -9.93 2.46
CA ALA A 13 -8.31 -8.93 2.34
C ALA A 13 -8.26 -8.33 0.94
N PHE A 14 -8.42 -9.16 -0.09
CA PHE A 14 -8.45 -8.70 -1.47
C PHE A 14 -9.66 -7.79 -1.74
N LYS A 15 -10.85 -8.11 -1.21
CA LYS A 15 -12.04 -7.25 -1.31
C LYS A 15 -11.80 -5.87 -0.70
N MET A 16 -11.19 -5.81 0.49
CA MET A 16 -10.82 -4.52 1.11
C MET A 16 -9.79 -3.76 0.26
N PHE A 17 -8.78 -4.46 -0.24
CA PHE A 17 -7.76 -3.87 -1.11
C PHE A 17 -8.35 -3.33 -2.43
N GLN A 18 -9.29 -4.05 -3.05
CA GLN A 18 -9.97 -3.60 -4.27
C GLN A 18 -10.69 -2.27 -4.06
N GLY A 19 -11.41 -2.11 -2.95
CA GLY A 19 -12.07 -0.84 -2.62
C GLY A 19 -11.08 0.32 -2.49
N GLU A 20 -9.93 0.10 -1.85
CA GLU A 20 -8.86 1.11 -1.77
C GLU A 20 -8.23 1.40 -3.13
N PHE A 21 -8.09 0.39 -3.98
CA PHE A 21 -7.55 0.54 -5.33
C PHE A 21 -8.51 1.33 -6.23
N GLU A 22 -9.81 1.11 -6.13
CA GLU A 22 -10.82 1.89 -6.85
C GLU A 22 -10.85 3.35 -6.37
N ALA A 23 -10.81 3.56 -5.06
CA ALA A 23 -10.77 4.89 -4.46
C ALA A 23 -9.51 5.69 -4.86
N CYS A 24 -8.39 5.02 -5.15
CA CYS A 24 -7.15 5.72 -5.53
C CYS A 24 -7.26 6.46 -6.88
N ILE A 25 -8.19 6.04 -7.75
CA ILE A 25 -8.45 6.72 -9.03
C ILE A 25 -8.95 8.14 -8.81
N ASN A 26 -9.71 8.38 -7.73
CA ASN A 26 -10.27 9.67 -7.37
C ASN A 26 -9.32 10.50 -6.48
N CYS A 27 -8.10 10.02 -6.22
CA CYS A 27 -7.11 10.78 -5.46
C CYS A 27 -6.38 11.80 -6.33
N MET A 28 -6.36 13.05 -5.87
CA MET A 28 -5.49 14.11 -6.39
C MET A 28 -4.25 14.26 -5.51
N SER A 29 -3.07 14.32 -6.11
CA SER A 29 -1.79 14.44 -5.40
C SER A 29 -1.11 15.77 -5.71
N TYR A 30 -0.54 16.40 -4.69
CA TYR A 30 0.23 17.63 -4.81
C TYR A 30 1.59 17.42 -4.11
N PRO A 31 2.73 17.62 -4.79
CA PRO A 31 4.03 17.56 -4.14
C PRO A 31 4.19 18.70 -3.12
N CYS A 32 4.66 18.39 -1.92
CA CYS A 32 4.83 19.37 -0.84
C CYS A 32 6.29 19.70 -0.58
N GLY A 33 7.21 18.78 -0.85
CA GLY A 33 8.63 19.01 -0.64
C GLY A 33 9.43 17.72 -0.62
N VAL A 34 10.73 17.88 -0.40
CA VAL A 34 11.68 16.78 -0.25
C VAL A 34 12.60 17.09 0.94
N VAL A 35 12.75 16.13 1.84
CA VAL A 35 13.66 16.20 2.99
C VAL A 35 14.59 14.99 2.94
N GLY A 36 15.84 15.20 2.53
CA GLY A 36 16.77 14.10 2.28
C GLY A 36 16.25 13.17 1.18
N THR A 37 16.03 11.89 1.52
CA THR A 37 15.49 10.88 0.59
C THR A 37 13.97 10.77 0.65
N ILE A 38 13.33 11.55 1.54
CA ILE A 38 11.89 11.52 1.77
C ILE A 38 11.20 12.55 0.89
N SER A 39 10.31 12.10 0.03
CA SER A 39 9.39 12.96 -0.74
C SER A 39 8.05 13.06 -0.02
N GLU A 40 7.55 14.28 0.18
CA GLU A 40 6.25 14.53 0.82
C GLU A 40 5.20 14.95 -0.21
N TYR A 41 3.99 14.41 -0.06
CA TYR A 41 2.85 14.69 -0.93
C TYR A 41 1.59 14.92 -0.10
N LYS A 42 0.79 15.90 -0.50
CA LYS A 42 -0.60 16.06 -0.05
C LYS A 42 -1.50 15.28 -0.98
N ILE A 43 -2.36 14.42 -0.42
CA ILE A 43 -3.34 13.67 -1.20
C ILE A 43 -4.73 14.02 -0.71
N VAL A 44 -5.60 14.35 -1.66
CA VAL A 44 -7.01 14.69 -1.43
C VAL A 44 -7.87 13.65 -2.13
N LEU A 45 -8.85 13.11 -1.42
CA LEU A 45 -9.86 12.19 -1.93
C LEU A 45 -11.18 12.96 -2.09
N ASP A 46 -11.69 13.05 -3.31
CA ASP A 46 -12.85 13.86 -3.69
C ASP A 46 -12.71 15.36 -3.34
N GLU A 47 -13.82 16.11 -3.37
CA GLU A 47 -13.88 17.53 -2.99
C GLU A 47 -13.86 17.75 -1.47
N LYS A 48 -13.78 16.68 -0.66
CA LYS A 48 -13.62 16.82 0.79
C LYS A 48 -12.14 16.99 1.12
N PRO A 49 -11.73 18.14 1.68
CA PRO A 49 -10.34 18.41 1.99
C PRO A 49 -9.95 17.68 3.29
N SER A 50 -9.86 16.35 3.25
CA SER A 50 -9.02 15.66 4.24
C SER A 50 -7.58 15.83 3.76
N GLU A 51 -6.83 16.70 4.41
CA GLU A 51 -5.42 16.93 4.11
C GLU A 51 -4.59 15.76 4.65
N ASN A 52 -4.51 14.68 3.88
CA ASN A 52 -3.64 13.58 4.23
C ASN A 52 -2.25 13.85 3.67
N ILE A 53 -1.27 13.85 4.56
CA ILE A 53 0.14 13.94 4.20
C ILE A 53 0.65 12.52 4.06
N PHE A 54 1.35 12.27 2.96
CA PHE A 54 2.07 11.05 2.74
C PHE A 54 3.56 11.33 2.58
N LYS A 55 4.38 10.40 3.06
CA LYS A 55 5.84 10.41 2.92
C LYS A 55 6.31 9.16 2.21
N PHE A 56 7.11 9.31 1.17
CA PHE A 56 7.80 8.23 0.45
C PHE A 56 9.30 8.32 0.74
N ASP A 57 9.93 7.25 1.22
CA ASP A 57 11.38 7.18 1.31
C ASP A 57 11.96 6.40 0.12
N ALA A 58 12.83 7.05 -0.64
CA ALA A 58 13.49 6.44 -1.79
C ALA A 58 14.55 5.40 -1.42
N LEU A 59 15.03 5.37 -0.17
CA LEU A 59 16.07 4.42 0.27
C LEU A 59 15.53 3.00 0.39
N ASP A 60 14.37 2.84 1.03
CA ASP A 60 13.76 1.53 1.29
C ASP A 60 12.48 1.30 0.46
N GLY A 61 12.09 2.28 -0.37
CA GLY A 61 10.87 2.25 -1.17
C GLY A 61 9.61 2.23 -0.31
N SER A 62 9.70 2.65 0.94
CA SER A 62 8.59 2.67 1.88
C SER A 62 7.78 3.96 1.78
N GLY A 63 6.56 3.87 2.28
CA GLY A 63 5.49 4.82 2.08
C GLY A 63 4.58 4.80 3.28
N SER A 64 4.36 5.96 3.88
CA SER A 64 3.50 6.10 5.06
C SER A 64 2.48 7.21 4.84
N CYS A 65 1.24 6.97 5.27
CA CYS A 65 0.14 7.93 5.17
C CYS A 65 -0.34 8.36 6.54
N SER A 66 -0.59 9.66 6.73
CA SER A 66 -1.17 10.20 7.96
C SER A 66 -2.56 9.63 8.32
N CYS A 67 -3.26 9.00 7.38
CA CYS A 67 -4.56 8.36 7.64
C CYS A 67 -4.47 7.11 8.52
N LYS A 68 -3.26 6.54 8.70
CA LYS A 68 -2.98 5.38 9.57
C LYS A 68 -3.79 4.10 9.28
N LYS A 69 -4.37 3.98 8.07
CA LYS A 69 -5.20 2.82 7.71
C LYS A 69 -4.41 1.51 7.74
N PHE A 70 -3.15 1.53 7.30
CA PHE A 70 -2.32 0.34 7.28
C PHE A 70 -2.01 -0.14 8.70
N GLU A 71 -1.77 0.78 9.62
CA GLU A 71 -1.53 0.50 11.03
C GLU A 71 -2.79 -0.05 11.71
N ALA A 72 -3.96 0.49 11.36
CA ALA A 72 -5.25 0.06 11.94
C ALA A 72 -5.76 -1.28 11.36
N VAL A 73 -5.66 -1.48 10.04
CA VAL A 73 -6.31 -2.60 9.32
C VAL A 73 -5.28 -3.57 8.73
N GLY A 74 -4.11 -3.09 8.33
CA GLY A 74 -3.09 -3.87 7.61
C GLY A 74 -3.30 -3.95 6.11
N ILE A 75 -4.17 -3.12 5.56
CA ILE A 75 -4.39 -2.97 4.12
C ILE A 75 -4.03 -1.53 3.76
N GLN A 76 -3.26 -1.37 2.68
CA GLN A 76 -2.83 -0.06 2.23
C GLN A 76 -4.00 0.81 1.80
N CYS A 77 -3.98 2.09 2.19
CA CYS A 77 -5.01 3.03 1.78
C CYS A 77 -4.80 3.51 0.35
N CYS A 78 -5.88 3.99 -0.27
CA CYS A 78 -5.90 4.64 -1.57
C CYS A 78 -4.78 5.67 -1.77
N HIS A 79 -4.45 6.46 -0.73
CA HIS A 79 -3.37 7.46 -0.78
C HIS A 79 -1.99 6.84 -1.08
N VAL A 80 -1.65 5.72 -0.43
CA VAL A 80 -0.36 5.03 -0.68
C VAL A 80 -0.38 4.43 -2.09
N LEU A 81 -1.50 3.82 -2.48
CA LEU A 81 -1.65 3.19 -3.80
C LEU A 81 -1.49 4.22 -4.93
N LYS A 82 -2.04 5.43 -4.77
CA LYS A 82 -1.88 6.53 -5.73
C LYS A 82 -0.41 6.90 -5.91
N LEU A 83 0.38 6.86 -4.85
CA LEU A 83 1.80 7.20 -4.96
C LEU A 83 2.66 6.10 -5.52
N LEU A 84 2.37 4.84 -5.19
CA LEU A 84 3.01 3.72 -5.87
C LEU A 84 2.77 3.81 -7.38
N ASP A 85 1.56 4.17 -7.80
CA ASP A 85 1.22 4.44 -9.21
C ASP A 85 2.04 5.61 -9.78
N LEU A 86 2.13 6.75 -9.09
CA LEU A 86 2.95 7.91 -9.51
C LEU A 86 4.46 7.60 -9.59
N LYS A 87 4.95 6.68 -8.76
CA LYS A 87 6.33 6.19 -8.79
C LYS A 87 6.52 5.03 -9.77
N ASN A 88 5.50 4.68 -10.56
CA ASN A 88 5.48 3.57 -11.51
C ASN A 88 5.80 2.20 -10.87
N ILE A 89 5.47 2.04 -9.59
CA ILE A 89 5.60 0.79 -8.84
C ILE A 89 4.32 -0.02 -9.09
N LYS A 90 4.41 -0.97 -10.01
CA LYS A 90 3.25 -1.75 -10.50
C LYS A 90 2.80 -2.85 -9.55
N GLY A 91 3.64 -3.23 -8.59
CA GLY A 91 3.38 -4.27 -7.60
C GLY A 91 3.21 -3.69 -6.20
N LEU A 92 2.57 -4.44 -5.31
CA LEU A 92 2.56 -4.05 -3.90
C LEU A 92 3.85 -4.60 -3.26
N PRO A 93 4.71 -3.75 -2.68
CA PRO A 93 5.90 -4.24 -1.97
C PRO A 93 5.56 -5.27 -0.88
N GLU A 94 6.39 -6.29 -0.71
CA GLU A 94 6.11 -7.42 0.19
C GLU A 94 5.90 -7.00 1.64
N GLN A 95 6.58 -5.93 2.10
CA GLN A 95 6.41 -5.39 3.44
C GLN A 95 4.97 -4.95 3.75
N TYR A 96 4.15 -4.72 2.73
CA TYR A 96 2.74 -4.35 2.90
C TYR A 96 1.78 -5.53 2.84
N ILE A 97 2.28 -6.75 2.59
CA ILE A 97 1.47 -7.97 2.55
C ILE A 97 1.66 -8.72 3.87
N LEU A 98 0.88 -8.32 4.87
CA LEU A 98 0.98 -8.88 6.23
C LEU A 98 0.56 -10.35 6.28
N LYS A 99 1.26 -11.17 7.07
CA LYS A 99 1.02 -12.62 7.19
C LYS A 99 -0.46 -12.97 7.45
N ARG A 100 -1.15 -12.23 8.32
CA ARG A 100 -2.58 -12.46 8.63
C ARG A 100 -3.51 -12.36 7.42
N TRP A 101 -3.08 -11.65 6.37
CA TRP A 101 -3.85 -11.42 5.15
C TRP A 101 -3.39 -12.29 3.97
N ARG A 102 -2.35 -13.12 4.14
CA ARG A 102 -1.86 -14.00 3.06
C ARG A 102 -2.65 -15.30 2.99
N LYS A 103 -2.89 -15.79 1.77
CA LYS A 103 -3.52 -17.10 1.51
C LYS A 103 -2.68 -18.28 2.02
N ASP A 104 -1.36 -18.13 1.93
CA ASP A 104 -0.37 -19.14 2.33
C ASP A 104 -0.04 -19.12 3.84
N ALA A 105 -0.74 -18.30 4.63
CA ALA A 105 -0.52 -18.23 6.08
C ALA A 105 -0.77 -19.56 6.81
N ARG A 106 -1.54 -20.49 6.20
CA ARG A 106 -1.83 -21.82 6.74
C ARG A 106 -0.97 -22.94 6.15
N SER A 107 -0.23 -22.68 5.07
CA SER A 107 0.69 -23.67 4.51
C SER A 107 1.95 -23.69 5.38
N VAL A 108 2.03 -24.69 6.27
CA VAL A 108 3.26 -25.06 6.95
C VAL A 108 4.29 -25.34 5.87
N GLN A 109 5.35 -24.54 5.82
CA GLN A 109 6.56 -24.88 5.06
C GLN A 109 7.15 -26.11 5.77
N ILE A 110 6.92 -27.30 5.21
CA ILE A 110 7.72 -28.47 5.56
C ILE A 110 9.11 -28.14 5.03
N GLY A 111 10.02 -27.78 5.94
CA GLY A 111 11.40 -27.47 5.58
C GLY A 111 12.01 -28.68 4.88
N GLU A 112 12.57 -28.45 3.70
CA GLU A 112 13.55 -29.38 3.15
C GLU A 112 14.80 -29.29 4.04
N GLU A 113 15.04 -30.36 4.79
CA GLU A 113 16.33 -30.67 5.39
C GLU A 113 17.37 -30.79 4.26
N PRO A 114 18.55 -30.14 4.35
CA PRO A 114 19.60 -30.33 3.38
C PRO A 114 20.28 -31.70 3.62
N THR A 115 20.15 -32.61 2.64
CA THR A 115 21.06 -33.77 2.50
C THR A 115 22.42 -33.35 1.98
#